data_AF-A0A1M7Y007-F1
#
_entry.id   AF-A0A1M7Y007-F1
#
_cell.length_a   1.000
_cell.length_b   1.000
_cell.length_c   1.000
_cell.angle_alpha   90.00
_cell.angle_beta   90.00
_cell.angle_gamma   90.00
#
_symmetry.space_group_name_H-M   'P 1'
#
loop_
_entity.id
_entity.type
_entity.pdbx_description
1 polymer ?
#
loop_
_entity_poly.entity_id
_entity_poly.type
_entity_poly.pdbx_seq_one_letter_code
_entity_poly.pdbx_strand_id
1 'polypeptide(L)'
;MQPSFFELFFFCFLLIAASYGLLASWTSIFYRKKAVGQLRGNELRVKQGTASIDNRLSVLARTFFLSFFTYQVYLLALALSGGIYLIYQLAGR
;
A
#
# COMPACT_ATOMS: atom_id res chain seq x y z
N MET A 1 -13.59 20.79 -13.08
CA MET A 1 -14.38 19.55 -13.12
C MET A 1 -14.18 18.83 -11.79
N GLN A 2 -15.26 18.46 -11.09
CA GLN A 2 -15.13 17.56 -9.93
C GLN A 2 -14.74 16.18 -10.44
N PRO A 3 -13.67 15.55 -9.89
CA PRO A 3 -13.30 14.20 -10.26
C PRO A 3 -14.45 13.25 -9.92
N SER A 4 -14.67 12.24 -10.77
CA SER A 4 -15.69 11.23 -10.48
C SER A 4 -15.31 10.45 -9.22
N PHE A 5 -16.30 9.91 -8.50
CA PHE A 5 -16.01 9.08 -7.32
C PHE A 5 -15.11 7.89 -7.66
N PHE A 6 -15.28 7.31 -8.85
CA PHE A 6 -14.46 6.22 -9.36
C PHE A 6 -12.99 6.65 -9.56
N GLU A 7 -12.74 7.81 -10.16
CA GLU A 7 -11.39 8.37 -10.30
C GLU A 7 -10.75 8.60 -8.94
N LEU A 8 -11.47 9.24 -8.01
CA LEU A 8 -10.99 9.51 -6.66
C LEU A 8 -10.64 8.22 -5.92
N PHE A 9 -11.51 7.21 -6.01
CA PHE A 9 -11.27 5.89 -5.45
C PHE A 9 -10.02 5.25 -6.05
N PHE A 10 -9.86 5.29 -7.38
CA PHE A 10 -8.71 4.72 -8.05
C PHE A 10 -7.39 5.40 -7.64
N PHE A 11 -7.39 6.74 -7.53
CA PHE A 11 -6.23 7.47 -7.03
C PHE A 11 -5.91 7.13 -5.57
N CYS A 12 -6.92 7.06 -4.70
CA CYS A 12 -6.75 6.65 -3.31
C CYS A 12 -6.19 5.23 -3.20
N PHE A 13 -6.69 4.31 -4.02
CA PHE A 13 -6.20 2.93 -4.10
C PHE A 13 -4.72 2.88 -4.49
N LEU A 14 -4.33 3.58 -5.57
CA LEU A 14 -2.94 3.62 -6.01
C LEU A 14 -2.02 4.21 -4.95
N LEU A 15 -2.45 5.27 -4.27
CA LEU A 15 -1.69 5.93 -3.21
C LEU A 15 -1.49 5.02 -2.01
N ILE A 16 -2.54 4.30 -1.58
CA ILE A 16 -2.44 3.34 -0.47
C ILE A 16 -1.56 2.16 -0.87
N ALA A 17 -1.75 1.59 -2.06
CA ALA A 17 -0.93 0.48 -2.56
C ALA A 17 0.56 0.85 -2.64
N ALA A 18 0.87 2.05 -3.13
CA ALA A 18 2.25 2.57 -3.20
C ALA A 18 2.84 2.79 -1.81
N SER A 19 2.09 3.43 -0.90
CA SER A 19 2.52 3.67 0.48
C SER A 19 2.76 2.36 1.24
N TYR A 20 1.87 1.39 1.06
CA TYR A 20 1.97 0.06 1.64
C TYR A 20 3.19 -0.70 1.09
N GLY A 21 3.44 -0.62 -0.22
CA GLY A 21 4.62 -1.18 -0.87
C GLY A 21 5.93 -0.57 -0.37
N LEU A 22 6.00 0.75 -0.28
CA LEU A 22 7.15 1.48 0.26
C LEU A 22 7.43 1.11 1.71
N LEU A 23 6.40 1.08 2.55
CA LEU A 23 6.54 0.69 3.95
C LEU A 23 7.02 -0.76 4.06
N ALA A 24 6.50 -1.68 3.25
CA ALA A 24 6.93 -3.07 3.25
C ALA A 24 8.39 -3.23 2.81
N SER A 25 8.88 -2.46 1.83
CA SER A 25 10.26 -2.61 1.35
C SER A 25 11.32 -1.85 2.15
N TRP A 26 10.96 -0.77 2.85
CA TRP A 26 11.89 0.03 3.66
C TRP A 26 11.79 -0.20 5.17
N THR A 27 10.74 -0.86 5.67
CA THR A 27 10.58 -1.11 7.11
C THR A 27 10.52 -2.59 7.43
N SER A 28 11.10 -2.97 8.57
CA SER A 28 11.03 -4.35 9.08
C SER A 28 9.72 -4.65 9.83
N ILE A 29 8.86 -3.65 10.02
CA ILE A 29 7.63 -3.71 10.84
C ILE A 29 6.70 -4.81 10.34
N PHE A 30 6.54 -4.93 9.01
CA PHE A 30 5.70 -5.93 8.36
C PHE A 30 6.16 -7.37 8.55
N TYR A 31 7.43 -7.56 8.87
CA TYR A 31 8.07 -8.88 8.96
C TYR A 31 8.42 -9.27 10.39
N ARG A 32 8.28 -8.36 11.36
CA ARG A 32 8.64 -8.61 12.77
C ARG A 32 7.88 -9.80 13.35
N LYS A 33 6.57 -9.89 13.07
CA LYS A 33 5.69 -10.98 13.55
C LYS A 33 5.70 -12.24 12.68
N LYS A 34 6.30 -12.20 11.48
CA LYS A 34 6.34 -13.35 10.56
C LYS A 34 7.51 -14.27 10.88
N ALA A 35 7.25 -15.58 10.85
CA ALA A 35 8.29 -16.60 11.00
C ALA A 35 9.27 -16.54 9.82
N VAL A 36 10.56 -16.87 10.07
CA VAL A 36 11.62 -16.80 9.06
C VAL A 36 11.32 -17.66 7.84
N GLY A 37 10.77 -18.87 8.03
CA GLY A 37 10.39 -19.77 6.94
C GLY A 37 9.20 -19.31 6.08
N GLN A 38 8.46 -18.28 6.52
CA GLN A 38 7.36 -17.70 5.75
C GLN A 38 7.80 -16.50 4.90
N LEU A 39 9.02 -16.02 5.10
CA LEU A 39 9.57 -14.86 4.40
C LEU A 39 10.32 -15.32 3.15
N ARG A 40 10.08 -14.67 2.03
CA ARG A 40 10.91 -14.87 0.83
C ARG A 40 12.30 -14.28 1.07
N GLY A 41 13.30 -14.75 0.31
CA GLY A 41 14.69 -14.29 0.45
C GLY A 41 14.85 -12.76 0.46
N ASN A 42 14.13 -12.04 -0.40
CA ASN A 42 14.18 -10.57 -0.45
C ASN A 42 13.52 -9.92 0.78
N GLU A 43 12.40 -10.47 1.28
CA GLU A 43 11.72 -10.00 2.50
C GLU A 43 12.56 -10.27 3.75
N LEU A 44 13.28 -11.39 3.77
CA LEU A 44 14.22 -11.75 4.83
C LEU A 44 15.37 -10.75 4.89
N ARG A 45 15.94 -10.39 3.73
CA ARG A 45 17.00 -9.36 3.64
C ARG A 45 16.51 -7.99 4.12
N VAL A 46 15.25 -7.63 3.83
CA VAL A 46 14.66 -6.39 4.36
C VAL A 46 14.50 -6.47 5.88
N LYS A 47 14.01 -7.61 6.41
CA LYS A 47 13.91 -7.85 7.86
C LYS A 47 15.27 -7.79 8.57
N GLN A 48 16.32 -8.31 7.94
CA GLN A 48 17.69 -8.35 8.48
C GLN A 48 18.47 -7.04 8.29
N GLY A 49 17.92 -6.06 7.56
CA GLY A 49 18.61 -4.79 7.26
C GLY A 49 19.71 -4.91 6.20
N THR A 50 19.85 -6.07 5.54
CA THR A 50 20.89 -6.36 4.53
C THR A 50 20.37 -6.22 3.09
N ALA A 51 19.14 -5.73 2.90
CA ALA A 51 18.55 -5.55 1.58
C ALA A 51 19.18 -4.39 0.80
N SER A 52 19.78 -4.72 -0.34
CA SER A 52 20.15 -3.76 -1.40
C SER A 52 18.92 -3.09 -2.02
N ILE A 53 19.15 -2.03 -2.79
CA ILE A 53 18.09 -1.28 -3.50
C ILE A 53 17.27 -2.21 -4.40
N ASP A 54 17.90 -3.14 -5.13
CA ASP A 54 17.21 -4.09 -6.01
C ASP A 54 16.27 -5.02 -5.23
N ASN A 55 16.71 -5.48 -4.05
CA ASN A 55 15.87 -6.31 -3.18
C ASN A 55 14.65 -5.52 -2.70
N ARG A 56 14.83 -4.24 -2.33
CA ARG A 56 13.75 -3.35 -1.89
C ARG A 56 12.76 -3.06 -3.01
N LEU A 57 13.24 -2.79 -4.22
CA LEU A 57 12.40 -2.59 -5.40
C LEU A 57 11.60 -3.85 -5.77
N SER A 58 12.22 -5.03 -5.67
CA SER A 58 11.54 -6.30 -5.88
C SER A 58 10.41 -6.52 -4.87
N VAL A 59 10.66 -6.24 -3.59
CA VAL A 59 9.63 -6.31 -2.53
C VAL A 59 8.54 -5.26 -2.76
N LEU A 60 8.89 -4.05 -3.17
CA LEU A 60 7.94 -2.98 -3.46
C LEU A 60 7.01 -3.39 -4.60
N ALA A 61 7.56 -3.78 -5.75
CA ALA A 61 6.77 -4.15 -6.92
C ALA A 61 5.84 -5.30 -6.59
N ARG A 62 6.34 -6.35 -5.93
CA ARG A 62 5.52 -7.49 -5.54
C ARG A 62 4.41 -7.10 -4.56
N THR A 63 4.72 -6.31 -3.53
CA THR A 63 3.72 -5.86 -2.55
C THR A 63 2.67 -4.98 -3.20
N PHE A 64 3.07 -4.12 -4.13
CA PHE A 64 2.17 -3.29 -4.92
C PHE A 64 1.22 -4.14 -5.77
N PHE A 65 1.73 -5.13 -6.52
CA PHE A 65 0.87 -6.04 -7.28
C PHE A 65 -0.05 -6.90 -6.40
N LEU A 66 0.43 -7.37 -5.24
CA LEU A 66 -0.41 -8.09 -4.28
C LEU A 66 -1.52 -7.21 -3.70
N SER A 67 -1.35 -5.89 -3.68
CA SER A 67 -2.36 -4.96 -3.19
C SER A 67 -3.65 -5.00 -4.04
N PHE A 68 -3.55 -5.33 -5.34
CA PHE A 68 -4.71 -5.56 -6.22
C PHE A 68 -5.54 -6.79 -5.87
N PHE A 69 -5.00 -7.70 -5.05
CA PHE A 69 -5.72 -8.90 -4.61
C PHE A 69 -6.02 -8.88 -3.11
N THR A 70 -5.74 -7.76 -2.44
CA THR A 70 -5.82 -7.63 -0.98
C THR A 70 -7.01 -6.76 -0.59
N TYR A 71 -8.08 -7.37 -0.08
CA TYR A 71 -9.33 -6.66 0.25
C TYR A 71 -9.13 -5.49 1.23
N GLN A 72 -8.15 -5.59 2.14
CA GLN A 72 -7.85 -4.52 3.11
C GLN A 72 -7.46 -3.21 2.41
N VAL A 73 -6.76 -3.29 1.28
CA VAL A 73 -6.36 -2.10 0.50
C VAL A 73 -7.59 -1.45 -0.13
N TYR A 74 -8.52 -2.26 -0.65
CA TYR A 74 -9.79 -1.77 -1.19
C TYR A 74 -10.65 -1.08 -0.12
N LEU A 75 -10.76 -1.66 1.08
CA LEU A 75 -11.52 -1.08 2.18
C LEU A 75 -10.93 0.27 2.63
N LEU A 76 -9.61 0.35 2.75
CA LEU A 76 -8.94 1.61 3.10
C LEU A 76 -9.13 2.67 2.01
N ALA A 77 -9.03 2.27 0.73
CA ALA A 77 -9.25 3.18 -0.39
C ALA A 77 -10.68 3.70 -0.42
N LEU A 78 -11.67 2.84 -0.15
CA LEU A 78 -13.08 3.20 -0.09
C LEU A 78 -13.38 4.17 1.06
N ALA A 79 -12.81 3.91 2.24
CA ALA A 79 -12.97 4.78 3.40
C ALA A 79 -12.35 6.16 3.15
N LEU A 80 -11.16 6.20 2.54
CA LEU A 80 -10.47 7.45 2.22
C LEU A 80 -11.22 8.25 1.15
N SER A 81 -11.62 7.61 0.05
CA SER A 81 -12.35 8.27 -1.03
C SER A 81 -13.74 8.74 -0.59
N GLY A 82 -14.44 7.94 0.21
CA GLY A 82 -15.72 8.32 0.81
C GLY A 82 -15.58 9.52 1.74
N GLY A 83 -14.56 9.54 2.60
CA GLY A 83 -14.27 10.68 3.48
C GLY A 83 -13.98 11.97 2.70
N ILE A 84 -13.13 11.90 1.68
CA ILE A 84 -12.81 13.05 0.82
C ILE A 84 -14.07 13.53 0.08
N TYR A 85 -14.88 12.61 -0.46
CA TYR A 85 -16.11 12.95 -1.17
C TYR A 85 -17.12 13.65 -0.27
N LEU A 86 -17.30 13.19 0.97
CA LEU A 86 -18.15 13.84 1.97
C LEU A 86 -17.66 15.26 2.29
N ILE A 87 -16.35 15.45 2.45
CA ILE A 87 -15.76 16.77 2.69
C ILE A 87 -16.06 17.71 1.51
N TYR A 88 -15.90 17.25 0.26
CA TYR A 88 -16.23 18.06 -0.91
C TYR A 88 -17.71 18.45 -0.96
N GLN A 89 -18.61 17.54 -0.58
CA GLN A 89 -20.04 17.82 -0.54
C GLN A 89 -20.41 18.84 0.56
N LEU A 90 -19.71 18.79 1.71
CA LEU A 90 -19.91 19.71 2.83
C LEU A 90 -19.29 21.10 2.57
N ALA A 91 -18.12 21.16 1.91
CA ALA A 91 -17.42 22.40 1.59
C ALA A 91 -17.95 23.11 0.32
N GLY A 92 -18.75 22.41 -0.49
CA GLY A 92 -19.48 22.97 -1.63
C GLY A 92 -20.87 23.52 -1.28
N ARG A 93 -21.26 23.50 0.00
CA ARG A 93 -22.31 24.35 0.59
C ARG A 93 -21.68 25.60 1.16
#